data_AF-A0A829YC55-F1
#
_entry.id   AF-A0A829YC55-F1
#
_cell.length_a   1.000
_cell.length_b   1.000
_cell.length_c   1.000
_cell.angle_alpha   90.00
_cell.angle_beta   90.00
_cell.angle_gamma   90.00
#
_symmetry.space_group_name_H-M   'P 1'
#
loop_
_entity.id
_entity.type
_entity.pdbx_description
1 polymer ?
#
loop_
_entity_poly.entity_id
_entity_poly.type
_entity_poly.pdbx_seq_one_letter_code
_entity_poly.pdbx_strand_id
1 'polypeptide(L)'
;MKRNSLTVEEALRLAEMAERNLAAFEATAPKTVKALGGRDALARRSQNCCLGPMPKLTVQEWCAMSEEYEDTREHGSVNRGSPR
;
A
#
# COMPACT_ATOMS: atom_id res chain seq x y z
N MET A 1 -5.71 14.73 25.83
CA MET A 1 -5.06 13.44 26.11
C MET A 1 -4.87 12.68 24.79
N LYS A 2 -3.63 12.31 24.42
CA LYS A 2 -3.43 11.28 23.39
C LYS A 2 -3.87 9.94 23.99
N ARG A 3 -4.77 9.24 23.32
CA ARG A 3 -5.17 7.88 23.70
C ARG A 3 -4.00 6.96 23.33
N ASN A 4 -3.33 6.39 24.32
CA ASN A 4 -2.13 5.56 24.11
C ASN A 4 -2.46 4.10 23.76
N SER A 5 -3.71 3.69 23.86
CA SER A 5 -4.16 2.32 23.60
C SER A 5 -5.42 2.30 22.74
N LEU A 6 -5.41 1.44 21.73
CA LEU A 6 -6.56 1.13 20.90
C LEU A 6 -7.48 0.15 21.62
N THR A 7 -8.79 0.24 21.38
CA THR A 7 -9.69 -0.89 21.71
C THR A 7 -9.37 -2.08 20.80
N VAL A 8 -9.85 -3.28 21.18
CA VAL A 8 -9.70 -4.48 20.33
C VAL A 8 -10.31 -4.25 18.95
N GLU A 9 -11.49 -3.64 18.89
CA GLU A 9 -12.17 -3.31 17.64
C GLU A 9 -11.35 -2.34 16.78
N GLU A 10 -10.80 -1.27 17.39
CA GLU A 10 -9.95 -0.30 16.69
C GLU A 10 -8.67 -0.97 16.16
N ALA A 11 -8.06 -1.87 16.95
CA ALA A 11 -6.87 -2.61 16.55
C ALA A 11 -7.15 -3.57 15.38
N LEU A 12 -8.26 -4.31 15.43
CA LEU A 12 -8.66 -5.22 14.35
C LEU A 12 -8.95 -4.46 13.06
N ARG A 13 -9.64 -3.31 13.15
CA ARG A 13 -9.92 -2.46 11.99
C ARG A 13 -8.65 -1.95 11.32
N LEU A 14 -7.66 -1.54 12.12
CA LEU A 14 -6.36 -1.10 11.61
C LEU A 14 -5.57 -2.25 10.98
N ALA A 15 -5.60 -3.44 11.59
CA ALA A 15 -4.96 -4.63 11.04
C ALA A 15 -5.58 -5.01 9.68
N GLU A 16 -6.91 -5.02 9.57
CA GLU A 16 -7.61 -5.32 8.32
C GLU A 16 -7.26 -4.31 7.21
N MET A 17 -7.19 -3.01 7.55
CA MET A 17 -6.76 -1.98 6.60
C MET A 17 -5.31 -2.20 6.13
N ALA A 18 -4.41 -2.56 7.03
CA ALA A 18 -3.01 -2.86 6.68
C ALA A 18 -2.91 -4.09 5.77
N GLU A 19 -3.64 -5.16 6.07
CA GLU A 19 -3.65 -6.37 5.26
C GLU A 19 -4.18 -6.12 3.84
N ARG A 20 -5.28 -5.37 3.71
CA ARG A 20 -5.85 -4.99 2.42
C ARG A 20 -4.87 -4.15 1.59
N ASN A 21 -4.21 -3.16 2.20
CA ASN A 21 -3.24 -2.32 1.49
C ASN A 21 -2.01 -3.12 1.04
N LEU A 22 -1.43 -3.93 1.93
CA LEU A 22 -0.28 -4.76 1.59
C LEU A 22 -0.62 -5.77 0.49
N ALA A 23 -1.82 -6.35 0.51
CA ALA A 23 -2.30 -7.25 -0.53
C ALA A 23 -2.45 -6.53 -1.88
N ALA A 24 -2.92 -5.27 -1.88
CA ALA A 24 -2.99 -4.47 -3.10
C ALA A 24 -1.60 -4.25 -3.71
N PHE A 25 -0.61 -3.82 -2.91
CA PHE A 25 0.76 -3.63 -3.41
C PHE A 25 1.38 -4.92 -3.96
N GLU A 26 1.19 -6.04 -3.27
CA GLU A 26 1.70 -7.34 -3.70
C GLU A 26 1.02 -7.84 -4.98
N ALA A 27 -0.28 -7.56 -5.15
CA ALA A 27 -1.02 -7.91 -6.36
C ALA A 27 -0.61 -7.05 -7.56
N THR A 28 -0.35 -5.76 -7.35
CA THR A 28 -0.06 -4.80 -8.45
C THR A 28 1.41 -4.72 -8.82
N ALA A 29 2.32 -5.01 -7.89
CA ALA A 29 3.76 -4.90 -8.12
C ALA A 29 4.57 -6.02 -7.43
N PRO A 30 4.27 -7.31 -7.72
CA PRO A 30 4.87 -8.44 -7.02
C PRO A 30 6.41 -8.51 -7.12
N LYS A 31 7.00 -8.14 -8.27
CA LYS A 31 8.45 -8.16 -8.46
C LYS A 31 9.12 -7.09 -7.62
N THR A 32 8.57 -5.88 -7.60
CA THR A 32 9.06 -4.77 -6.79
C THR A 32 8.93 -5.08 -5.31
N VAL A 33 7.77 -5.60 -4.86
CA VAL A 33 7.59 -6.05 -3.47
C VAL A 33 8.63 -7.11 -3.09
N LYS A 34 8.89 -8.09 -3.97
CA LYS A 34 9.95 -9.08 -3.75
C LYS A 34 11.34 -8.43 -3.65
N ALA A 35 11.65 -7.47 -4.51
CA ALA A 35 12.92 -6.73 -4.49
C ALA A 35 13.11 -5.90 -3.22
N LEU A 36 12.03 -5.39 -2.62
CA LEU A 36 12.03 -4.67 -1.35
C LEU A 36 12.20 -5.59 -0.12
N GLY A 37 12.33 -6.91 -0.32
CA GLY A 37 12.44 -7.90 0.75
C GLY A 37 11.11 -8.58 1.12
N GLY A 38 10.10 -8.48 0.27
CA GLY A 38 8.80 -9.12 0.43
C GLY A 38 7.80 -8.32 1.26
N ARG A 39 6.60 -8.90 1.42
CA ARG A 39 5.45 -8.29 2.11
C ARG A 39 5.79 -7.77 3.51
N ASP A 40 6.48 -8.57 4.32
CA ASP A 40 6.83 -8.20 5.69
C ASP A 40 7.80 -7.01 5.76
N ALA A 41 8.74 -6.93 4.81
CA ALA A 41 9.65 -5.80 4.73
C ALA A 41 8.90 -4.51 4.33
N LEU A 42 7.93 -4.62 3.42
CA LEU A 42 7.05 -3.52 3.05
C LEU A 42 6.16 -3.07 4.22
N ALA A 43 5.60 -4.02 4.98
CA ALA A 43 4.80 -3.76 6.17
C ALA A 43 5.59 -2.98 7.24
N ARG A 44 6.82 -3.39 7.53
CA ARG A 44 7.71 -2.69 8.50
C ARG A 44 8.05 -1.27 8.09
N ARG A 45 8.03 -0.97 6.79
CA ARG A 45 8.27 0.36 6.24
C ARG A 45 7.01 1.22 6.17
N SER A 46 5.84 0.63 6.45
CA SER A 46 4.55 1.31 6.27
C SER A 46 4.16 2.12 7.49
N GLN A 47 3.57 3.29 7.24
CA GLN A 47 3.06 4.19 8.28
C GLN A 47 1.62 4.57 7.97
N ASN A 48 0.81 4.69 9.02
CA ASN A 48 -0.58 5.11 8.86
C ASN A 48 -0.60 6.59 8.44
N CYS A 49 -1.11 6.87 7.24
CA CYS A 49 -1.35 8.22 6.75
C CYS A 49 -2.86 8.48 6.61
N CYS A 50 -3.24 9.68 6.13
CA CYS A 50 -4.63 10.06 5.94
C CYS A 50 -5.42 9.16 4.97
N LEU A 51 -4.73 8.37 4.12
CA LEU A 51 -5.33 7.44 3.16
C LEU A 51 -5.21 5.97 3.61
N GLY A 52 -4.66 5.71 4.80
CA GLY A 52 -4.37 4.38 5.33
C GLY A 52 -2.87 4.07 5.38
N PRO A 53 -2.49 2.80 5.60
CA PRO A 53 -1.09 2.40 5.70
C PRO A 53 -0.36 2.55 4.36
N MET A 54 0.69 3.37 4.33
CA MET A 54 1.46 3.65 3.11
C MET A 54 2.95 3.35 3.35
N PRO A 55 3.63 2.60 2.45
CA PRO A 55 5.04 2.30 2.60
C PRO A 55 5.89 3.57 2.41
N LYS A 56 6.86 3.75 3.31
CA LYS A 56 7.91 4.76 3.14
C LYS A 56 8.96 4.26 2.15
N LEU A 57 8.74 4.62 0.89
CA LEU A 57 9.63 4.31 -0.22
C LEU A 57 10.37 5.58 -0.68
N THR A 58 11.58 5.37 -1.18
CA THR A 58 12.33 6.37 -1.95
C THR A 58 11.60 6.64 -3.27
N VAL A 59 11.98 7.73 -3.95
CA VAL A 59 11.42 8.07 -5.27
C VAL A 59 11.65 6.94 -6.27
N GLN A 60 12.84 6.35 -6.27
CA GLN A 60 13.22 5.27 -7.18
C GLN A 60 12.37 4.01 -6.96
N GLU A 61 12.14 3.64 -5.71
CA GLU A 61 11.29 2.50 -5.36
C GLU A 61 9.82 2.75 -5.73
N TRP A 62 9.33 3.98 -5.57
CA TRP A 62 8.01 4.37 -6.05
C TRP A 62 7.90 4.31 -7.58
N CYS A 63 8.92 4.76 -8.31
CA CYS A 63 8.97 4.68 -9.76
C CYS A 63 8.92 3.22 -10.23
N ALA A 64 9.78 2.34 -9.70
CA ALA A 64 9.79 0.94 -10.05
C ALA A 64 8.44 0.25 -9.80
N MET A 65 7.82 0.55 -8.65
CA MET A 65 6.51 0.00 -8.29
C MET A 65 5.40 0.49 -9.23
N SER A 66 5.45 1.77 -9.61
CA SER A 66 4.48 2.38 -10.52
C SER A 66 4.64 1.86 -11.94
N GLU A 67 5.89 1.70 -12.42
CA GLU A 67 6.20 1.12 -13.73
C GLU A 67 5.66 -0.31 -13.82
N GLU A 68 5.91 -1.15 -12.81
CA GLU A 68 5.38 -2.52 -12.79
C GLU A 68 3.85 -2.57 -12.78
N TYR A 69 3.21 -1.68 -12.00
CA TYR A 69 1.76 -1.58 -11.99
C TYR A 69 1.20 -1.17 -13.36
N GLU A 70 1.79 -0.19 -14.04
CA GLU A 70 1.33 0.24 -15.36
C GLU A 70 1.61 -0.83 -16.43
N ASP A 71 2.73 -1.55 -16.36
CA ASP A 71 3.05 -2.67 -17.25
C ASP A 71 2.04 -3.82 -17.14
N THR A 72 1.47 -4.04 -15.96
CA THR A 72 0.49 -5.11 -15.69
C THR A 72 -0.96 -4.68 -15.92
N ARG A 73 -1.18 -3.39 -16.24
CA ARG A 73 -2.51 -2.84 -16.43
C ARG A 73 -3.07 -3.25 -17.80
N GLU A 74 -3.96 -4.23 -17.79
CA GLU A 74 -4.55 -4.85 -19.00
C GLU A 74 -5.22 -3.85 -19.96
N HIS A 75 -5.68 -2.70 -19.45
CA HIS A 75 -6.17 -1.57 -20.23
C HIS A 75 -5.74 -0.25 -19.57
N GLY A 76 -4.85 0.53 -20.19
CA GLY A 76 -4.38 1.87 -19.77
C GLY A 76 -5.45 2.97 -19.66
N SER A 77 -6.67 2.60 -19.27
CA SER A 77 -7.77 3.46 -18.85
C SER A 77 -7.30 4.35 -17.72
N VAL A 78 -7.07 5.62 -18.03
CA VAL A 78 -6.83 6.68 -17.06
C VAL A 78 -8.02 6.71 -16.12
N ASN A 79 -7.81 6.50 -14.83
CA ASN A 79 -8.85 6.57 -13.80
C ASN A 79 -9.22 8.05 -13.55
N ARG A 80 -9.72 8.75 -14.58
CA ARG A 80 -10.39 10.05 -14.45
C ARG A 80 -11.79 9.69 -13.98
N GLY A 81 -12.02 9.72 -12.66
CA GLY A 81 -13.35 9.49 -12.10
C GLY A 81 -14.41 10.20 -12.95
N SER A 82 -15.52 9.50 -13.22
CA SER A 82 -16.58 10.01 -14.11
C SER A 82 -16.89 11.48 -13.75
N PRO A 83 -16.93 12.40 -14.73
CA PRO A 83 -17.37 13.75 -14.45
C PRO A 83 -18.80 13.65 -13.92
N ARG A 84 -19.02 14.17 -12.71
CA ARG A 84 -20.34 14.30 -12.12
C ARG A 84 -21.23 15.20 -12.97
#